data_AF-A0A963RQ06-F1
#
_entry.id   AF-A0A963RQ06-F1
#
_cell.length_a   1.000
_cell.length_b   1.000
_cell.length_c   1.000
_cell.angle_alpha   90.00
_cell.angle_beta   90.00
_cell.angle_gamma   90.00
#
_symmetry.space_group_name_H-M   'P 1'
#
loop_
_entity.id
_entity.type
_entity.pdbx_description
1 polymer ?
#
loop_
_entity_poly.entity_id
_entity_poly.type
_entity_poly.pdbx_seq_one_letter_code
_entity_poly.pdbx_strand_id
1 'polypeptide(L)' 'RGGKLVALGTTSDKRSTSLPDVPTIGEQGYPKLRFNAWFGLFGPAGLPAPLAERIAGDVRKAVTAP' A
#
# COMPACT_ATOMS: atom_id res chain seq x y z
N ARG A 1 -17.79 7.39 5.08
CA ARG A 1 -18.29 6.24 5.88
C ARG A 1 -19.77 6.05 5.56
N GLY A 2 -20.16 4.90 5.00
CA GLY A 2 -21.53 4.69 4.47
C GLY A 2 -22.44 3.76 5.31
N GLY A 3 -22.01 3.32 6.49
CA GLY A 3 -22.79 2.49 7.42
C GLY A 3 -23.09 1.05 6.96
N LYS A 4 -22.83 0.70 5.70
CA LYS A 4 -23.12 -0.63 5.12
C LYS A 4 -22.10 -1.72 5.47
N LEU A 5 -20.98 -1.35 6.09
CA LEU A 5 -19.87 -2.27 6.40
C LEU A 5 -19.36 -2.01 7.81
N VAL A 6 -18.95 -3.08 8.48
CA VAL A 6 -18.26 -3.06 9.78
C VAL A 6 -16.82 -3.49 9.56
N ALA A 7 -15.87 -2.61 9.88
CA ALA A 7 -14.45 -2.90 9.78
C ALA A 7 -13.98 -3.59 11.08
N LEU A 8 -13.58 -4.86 10.99
CA LEU A 8 -13.16 -5.66 12.16
C LEU A 8 -11.67 -5.48 12.50
N GLY A 9 -10.86 -5.16 11.51
CA GLY A 9 -9.44 -4.88 11.73
C GLY A 9 -8.68 -4.61 10.44
N THR A 10 -7.55 -3.93 10.54
CA THR A 10 -6.62 -3.73 9.43
C THR A 10 -5.42 -4.67 9.53
N THR A 11 -4.88 -5.13 8.41
CA THR A 11 -3.71 -6.02 8.36
C THR A 11 -2.36 -5.29 8.38
N SER A 12 -2.36 -3.97 8.40
CA SER A 12 -1.15 -3.14 8.50
C SER A 12 -0.51 -3.21 9.89
N ASP A 13 0.77 -2.83 9.96
CA ASP A 13 1.54 -2.81 11.22
C ASP A 13 1.02 -1.79 12.24
N LYS A 14 0.43 -0.71 11.75
CA LYS A 14 -0.11 0.40 12.53
C LYS A 14 -1.51 0.72 12.03
N ARG A 15 -2.31 1.36 12.89
CA ARG A 15 -3.65 1.82 12.50
C ARG A 15 -3.58 2.81 11.35
N SER A 16 -4.53 2.71 10.43
CA SER A 16 -4.65 3.63 9.30
C SER A 16 -5.12 5.00 9.77
N THR A 17 -4.52 6.07 9.26
CA THR A 17 -4.98 7.45 9.51
C THR A 17 -6.39 7.69 8.96
N SER A 18 -6.82 6.92 7.95
CA SER A 18 -8.17 6.98 7.39
C SER A 18 -9.21 6.19 8.22
N LEU A 19 -8.76 5.28 9.09
CA LEU A 19 -9.59 4.43 9.93
C LEU A 19 -8.98 4.32 11.35
N PRO A 20 -8.84 5.44 12.09
CA PRO A 20 -8.12 5.47 13.36
C PRO A 20 -8.79 4.63 14.47
N ASP A 21 -10.11 4.46 14.37
CA ASP A 21 -10.91 3.70 15.34
C ASP A 21 -10.84 2.17 15.13
N VAL A 22 -10.36 1.73 13.97
CA VAL A 22 -10.30 0.30 13.61
C VAL A 22 -8.96 -0.27 14.10
N PRO A 23 -8.97 -1.33 14.94
CA PRO A 23 -7.74 -1.93 15.45
C PRO A 23 -6.95 -2.64 14.34
N THR A 24 -5.65 -2.85 14.56
CA THR A 24 -4.92 -3.79 13.72
C THR A 24 -5.23 -5.23 14.12
N ILE A 25 -5.04 -6.19 13.22
CA ILE A 25 -5.12 -7.60 13.57
C ILE A 25 -3.99 -7.99 14.57
N GLY A 26 -2.88 -7.25 14.56
CA GLY A 26 -1.81 -7.37 15.55
C GLY A 26 -2.23 -7.07 16.98
N GLU A 27 -3.01 -6.00 17.17
CA GLU A 27 -3.57 -5.59 18.47
C GLU A 27 -4.57 -6.62 19.02
N GLN A 28 -5.07 -7.51 18.17
CA GLN A 28 -6.08 -8.53 18.50
C GLN A 28 -5.48 -9.92 18.79
N GLY A 29 -4.17 -10.00 19.04
CA GLY A 29 -3.50 -11.25 19.42
C GLY A 29 -2.77 -11.98 18.30
N TYR A 30 -2.71 -11.40 17.09
CA TYR A 30 -1.99 -11.97 15.95
C TYR A 30 -0.81 -11.07 15.51
N PRO A 31 0.23 -10.90 16.33
CA PRO A 31 1.30 -9.92 16.08
C PRO A 31 2.12 -10.19 14.82
N LYS A 32 2.13 -11.43 14.33
CA LYS A 32 2.83 -11.82 13.09
C LYS A 32 1.98 -11.67 11.84
N LEU A 33 0.66 -11.51 11.98
CA LEU A 33 -0.23 -11.35 10.83
C LEU A 33 -0.11 -9.91 10.33
N ARG A 34 0.68 -9.75 9.27
CA ARG A 34 0.91 -8.49 8.57
C ARG A 34 0.75 -8.72 7.08
N PHE A 35 -0.09 -7.91 6.47
CA PHE A 35 -0.32 -7.95 5.04
C PHE A 35 -0.51 -6.53 4.52
N ASN A 36 0.48 -6.05 3.77
CA ASN A 36 0.43 -4.76 3.10
C ASN A 36 0.42 -5.03 1.59
N ALA A 37 -0.68 -4.67 0.93
CA ALA A 37 -0.77 -4.73 -0.51
C ALA A 37 0.05 -3.58 -1.11
N TRP A 38 0.96 -3.91 -2.02
CA TRP A 38 1.73 -2.94 -2.80
C TRP A 38 1.54 -3.20 -4.28
N PHE A 39 1.77 -2.17 -5.08
CA PHE A 39 1.67 -2.23 -6.53
C PHE A 39 2.96 -1.72 -7.15
N GLY A 40 3.31 -2.25 -8.31
CA GLY A 40 4.50 -1.86 -9.06
C GLY A 40 4.24 -1.93 -10.56
N LEU A 41 5.13 -1.30 -11.33
CA LEU A 41 5.11 -1.37 -12.79
C LEU A 41 6.21 -2.32 -13.26
N PHE A 42 5.89 -3.12 -14.27
CA PHE A 42 6.80 -4.08 -14.88
C PHE A 42 6.87 -3.81 -16.39
N GLY A 43 8.07 -3.92 -16.95
CA GLY A 43 8.32 -3.79 -18.39
C GLY A 43 8.65 -5.14 -19.03
N PRO A 44 8.68 -5.19 -20.38
CA PRO A 44 9.11 -6.39 -21.10
C PRO A 44 10.58 -6.73 -20.81
N ALA A 45 10.93 -8.00 -21.00
CA ALA A 45 12.33 -8.44 -20.91
C ALA A 45 13.20 -7.69 -21.92
N GLY A 46 14.41 -7.28 -21.50
CA GLY A 46 15.35 -6.55 -22.35
C GLY A 46 15.09 -5.04 -22.45
N LEU A 47 14.18 -4.48 -21.65
CA LEU A 47 13.97 -3.03 -21.57
C LEU A 47 15.31 -2.31 -21.29
N PRO A 48 15.76 -1.36 -22.14
CA PRO A 48 17.01 -0.65 -21.92
C PRO A 48 17.01 0.09 -20.57
N ALA A 49 18.10 -0.03 -19.81
CA ALA A 49 18.22 0.57 -18.49
C ALA A 49 17.90 2.09 -18.45
N PRO A 50 18.37 2.92 -19.42
CA PRO A 50 18.05 4.34 -19.41
C PRO A 50 16.54 4.63 -19.54
N LEU A 51 15.80 3.79 -20.25
CA LEU A 51 14.35 3.93 -20.40
C LEU A 51 13.62 3.50 -19.11
N ALA A 52 14.06 2.40 -18.49
CA ALA A 52 13.53 1.96 -17.21
C ALA A 52 13.71 3.02 -16.12
N GLU A 53 14.89 3.64 -16.06
CA GLU A 53 15.21 4.72 -15.11
C GLU A 53 14.34 5.96 -15.33
N ARG A 54 14.15 6.36 -16.60
CA ARG A 54 13.26 7.48 -16.94
C ARG A 54 11.83 7.22 -16.48
N ILE A 55 11.27 6.04 -16.80
CA ILE A 55 9.92 5.65 -16.39
C ILE A 55 9.81 5.64 -14.86
N ALA A 56 10.79 5.06 -14.15
CA ALA A 56 10.79 5.05 -12.69
C ALA A 56 10.84 6.48 -12.11
N GLY A 57 11.60 7.39 -12.72
CA GLY A 57 11.64 8.80 -12.36
C GLY A 57 10.31 9.51 -12.56
N ASP A 58 9.66 9.28 -13.69
CA ASP A 58 8.36 9.89 -14.02
C ASP A 58 7.24 9.35 -13.10
N VAL A 59 7.23 8.05 -12.81
CA VAL A 59 6.29 7.43 -11.86
C VAL A 59 6.46 8.03 -10.46
N ARG A 60 7.70 8.16 -9.96
CA ARG A 60 7.94 8.77 -8.64
C ARG A 60 7.36 10.18 -8.55
N LYS A 61 7.55 11.00 -9.59
CA LYS A 61 6.97 12.36 -9.64
C LYS A 61 5.44 12.32 -9.63
N ALA A 62 4.84 11.42 -10.40
CA ALA A 62 3.40 11.30 -10.51
C ALA A 62 2.73 10.87 -9.19
N VAL A 63 3.30 9.91 -8.47
CA VAL A 63 2.69 9.40 -7.21
C VAL A 63 2.89 10.33 -6.02
N THR A 64 3.79 11.30 -6.11
CA THR A 64 3.97 12.35 -5.10
C THR A 64 3.41 13.70 -5.54
N ALA A 65 2.76 13.77 -6.70
CA ALA A 65 2.08 14.99 -7.13
C ALA A 65 0.85 15.25 -6.23
N PRO A 66 0.48 16.52 -5.99
CA PRO A 66 -0.66 16.88 -5.13
C PRO A 66 -2.01 16.38 -5.66
#